data_AF-A0A9W4Q3Q2-F1
#
_entry.id   AF-A0A9W4Q3Q2-F1
#
_cell.length_a   1.000
_cell.length_b   1.000
_cell.length_c   1.000
_cell.angle_alpha   90.00
_cell.angle_beta   90.00
_cell.angle_gamma   90.00
#
_symmetry.space_group_name_H-M   'P 1'
#
loop_
_entity.id
_entity.type
_entity.pdbx_description
1 polymer ?
#
loop_
_entity_poly.entity_id
_entity_poly.type
_entity_poly.pdbx_seq_one_letter_code
_entity_poly.pdbx_strand_id
1 'polypeptide(L)'
;MADETALPASPELTDAVFAALEDKAKLPAGSMIVLGILAGVYIGLGGLFATVALAGANDLPFGVAQVLAGLVFTVGLALVLIAGAELFTGNTLMAGPLAAGRLKASSASRALGIVYISDFVGSLLLAGVVLLAGVHEAGLDVPRSISARRSLTNRSARRSRAASLPTFSSVLLCGWPTPAGR
;
A
#
# COMPACT_ATOMS: atom_id res chain seq x y z
N MET A 1 -16.33 19.85 -29.92
CA MET A 1 -16.37 18.61 -29.12
C MET A 1 -14.94 18.14 -29.08
N ALA A 2 -14.22 18.48 -28.00
CA ALA A 2 -12.78 18.31 -27.94
C ALA A 2 -12.44 16.82 -28.03
N ASP A 3 -11.40 16.56 -28.80
CA ASP A 3 -10.74 15.28 -29.00
C ASP A 3 -10.43 14.59 -27.66
N GLU A 4 -11.22 13.57 -27.33
CA GLU A 4 -11.08 12.76 -26.12
C GLU A 4 -10.04 11.63 -26.32
N THR A 5 -9.36 11.59 -27.48
CA THR A 5 -8.46 10.50 -27.89
C THR A 5 -7.00 10.91 -28.15
N ALA A 6 -6.67 12.21 -28.19
CA ALA A 6 -5.28 12.65 -28.15
C ALA A 6 -4.79 12.75 -26.70
N LEU A 7 -3.92 11.82 -26.31
CA LEU A 7 -3.09 11.95 -25.11
C LEU A 7 -2.38 13.33 -25.17
N PRO A 8 -2.50 14.18 -24.14
CA PRO A 8 -1.87 15.50 -24.13
C PRO A 8 -0.35 15.34 -24.33
N ALA A 9 0.28 16.32 -24.98
CA ALA A 9 1.71 16.29 -25.25
C ALA A 9 2.50 16.02 -23.95
N SER A 10 3.57 15.24 -24.02
CA SER A 10 4.37 14.82 -22.85
C SER A 10 4.75 15.94 -21.85
N PRO A 11 5.05 17.19 -22.26
CA PRO A 11 5.31 18.26 -21.30
C PRO A 11 4.07 18.68 -20.48
N GLU A 12 2.88 18.74 -21.07
CA GLU A 12 1.66 19.18 -20.35
C GLU A 12 1.25 18.19 -19.26
N LEU A 13 1.35 16.88 -19.52
CA LEU A 13 1.05 15.85 -18.53
C LEU A 13 2.01 15.91 -17.34
N THR A 14 3.29 16.16 -17.61
CA THR A 14 4.33 16.24 -16.58
C THR A 14 4.08 17.42 -15.65
N ASP A 15 3.72 18.59 -16.21
CA ASP A 15 3.40 19.78 -15.42
C ASP A 15 2.13 19.59 -14.58
N ALA A 16 1.10 18.96 -15.13
CA ALA A 16 -0.13 18.66 -14.40
C ALA A 16 0.12 17.70 -13.22
N VAL A 17 0.89 16.62 -13.44
CA VAL A 17 1.27 15.66 -12.39
C VAL A 17 2.15 16.33 -11.33
N PHE A 18 3.12 17.14 -11.74
CA PHE A 18 4.00 17.84 -10.80
C PHE A 18 3.25 18.85 -9.94
N ALA A 19 2.31 19.61 -10.53
CA ALA A 19 1.43 20.50 -9.77
C ALA A 19 0.60 19.73 -8.72
N ALA A 20 -0.01 18.61 -9.11
CA ALA A 20 -0.78 17.78 -8.17
C ALA A 20 0.08 17.21 -7.03
N LEU A 21 1.33 16.83 -7.31
CA LEU A 21 2.27 16.34 -6.30
C LEU A 21 2.76 17.44 -5.36
N GLU A 22 2.96 18.66 -5.87
CA GLU A 22 3.29 19.82 -5.04
C GLU A 22 2.16 20.16 -4.06
N ASP A 23 0.91 20.08 -4.51
CA ASP A 23 -0.25 20.35 -3.67
C ASP A 23 -0.44 19.28 -2.60
N LYS A 24 -0.25 18.00 -2.96
CA LYS A 24 -0.21 16.88 -2.01
C LYS A 24 0.85 17.10 -0.92
N ALA A 25 2.03 17.60 -1.27
CA ALA A 25 3.09 17.86 -0.31
C ALA A 25 2.79 19.01 0.68
N LYS A 26 1.83 19.88 0.36
CA LYS A 26 1.41 21.02 1.18
C LYS A 26 0.21 20.71 2.09
N LEU A 27 -0.40 19.54 1.97
CA LEU A 27 -1.56 19.17 2.78
C LEU A 27 -1.25 19.25 4.29
N PRO A 28 -2.23 19.66 5.11
CA PRO A 28 -2.04 19.67 6.55
C PRO A 28 -1.83 18.24 7.06
N ALA A 29 -0.96 18.08 8.06
CA ALA A 29 -0.58 16.78 8.60
C ALA A 29 -1.79 15.96 9.08
N GLY A 30 -2.83 16.60 9.61
CA GLY A 30 -4.06 15.92 10.04
C GLY A 30 -4.78 15.21 8.89
N SER A 31 -4.92 15.87 7.74
CA SER A 31 -5.53 15.26 6.55
C SER A 31 -4.68 14.12 6.00
N MET A 32 -3.36 14.29 5.96
CA MET A 32 -2.43 13.22 5.53
C MET A 32 -2.55 11.98 6.42
N ILE A 33 -2.74 12.16 7.73
CA ILE A 33 -2.89 11.04 8.67
C ILE A 33 -4.19 10.29 8.43
N VAL A 34 -5.32 11.01 8.32
CA VAL A 34 -6.62 10.37 8.11
C VAL A 34 -6.67 9.64 6.78
N LEU A 35 -6.22 10.28 5.69
CA LEU A 35 -6.19 9.68 4.37
C LEU A 35 -5.19 8.51 4.30
N GLY A 36 -4.05 8.61 4.99
CA GLY A 36 -3.06 7.53 5.07
C GLY A 36 -3.56 6.31 5.86
N ILE A 37 -4.21 6.51 7.01
CA ILE A 37 -4.84 5.42 7.77
C ILE A 37 -5.90 4.71 6.91
N LEU A 38 -6.72 5.50 6.21
CA LEU A 38 -7.76 4.96 5.34
C LEU A 38 -7.17 4.13 4.18
N ALA A 39 -6.08 4.62 3.56
CA ALA A 39 -5.33 3.86 2.56
C ALA A 39 -4.87 2.50 3.10
N GLY A 40 -4.27 2.47 4.29
CA GLY A 40 -3.77 1.23 4.89
C GLY A 40 -4.86 0.22 5.23
N VAL A 41 -6.04 0.70 5.65
CA VAL A 41 -7.22 -0.15 5.86
C VAL A 41 -7.68 -0.75 4.53
N TYR A 42 -7.79 0.04 3.46
CA TYR A 42 -8.24 -0.48 2.16
C TYR A 42 -7.27 -1.47 1.52
N ILE A 43 -5.96 -1.21 1.59
CA ILE A 43 -4.93 -2.15 1.15
C ILE A 43 -5.02 -3.45 1.95
N GLY A 44 -5.15 -3.35 3.28
CA GLY A 44 -5.34 -4.50 4.14
C GLY A 44 -6.60 -5.31 3.80
N LEU A 45 -7.70 -4.63 3.44
CA LEU A 45 -8.94 -5.29 3.02
C LEU A 45 -8.77 -6.02 1.69
N GLY A 46 -8.07 -5.44 0.72
CA GLY A 46 -7.70 -6.12 -0.52
C GLY A 46 -6.91 -7.40 -0.27
N GLY A 47 -5.94 -7.35 0.64
CA GLY A 47 -5.18 -8.52 1.07
C GLY A 47 -6.06 -9.58 1.77
N LEU A 48 -6.95 -9.15 2.67
CA LEU A 48 -7.89 -10.03 3.35
C LEU A 48 -8.79 -10.76 2.34
N PHE A 49 -9.39 -10.03 1.39
CA PHE A 49 -10.24 -10.64 0.38
C PHE A 49 -9.48 -11.62 -0.51
N ALA A 50 -8.24 -11.31 -0.89
CA ALA A 50 -7.39 -12.25 -1.62
C ALA A 50 -7.14 -13.54 -0.82
N THR A 51 -6.90 -13.44 0.50
CA THR A 51 -6.73 -14.63 1.35
C THR A 51 -8.01 -15.46 1.51
N VAL A 52 -9.17 -14.81 1.62
CA VAL A 52 -10.47 -15.51 1.71
C VAL A 52 -10.82 -16.17 0.38
N ALA A 53 -10.55 -15.51 -0.75
CA ALA A 53 -10.77 -16.08 -2.08
C ALA A 53 -9.92 -17.34 -2.31
N LEU A 54 -8.68 -17.35 -1.81
CA LEU A 54 -7.81 -18.53 -1.89
C LEU A 54 -8.23 -19.66 -0.93
N ALA A 55 -8.79 -19.34 0.24
CA ALA A 55 -9.19 -20.36 1.22
C ALA A 55 -10.25 -21.34 0.70
N GLY A 56 -11.11 -20.90 -0.23
CA GLY A 56 -12.11 -21.73 -0.90
C GLY A 56 -11.68 -22.34 -2.24
N ALA A 57 -10.45 -22.08 -2.69
CA ALA A 57 -9.98 -22.43 -4.04
C ALA A 57 -9.24 -23.79 -4.11
N ASN A 58 -9.44 -24.70 -3.14
CA ASN A 58 -8.67 -25.95 -3.02
C ASN A 58 -8.84 -26.90 -4.22
N ASP A 59 -9.97 -26.80 -4.94
CA ASP A 59 -10.26 -27.61 -6.13
C ASP A 59 -9.79 -26.96 -7.44
N LEU A 60 -9.23 -25.75 -7.39
CA LEU A 60 -8.75 -25.04 -8.56
C LEU A 60 -7.25 -25.29 -8.83
N PRO A 61 -6.82 -25.31 -10.10
CA PRO A 61 -5.40 -25.30 -10.44
C PRO A 61 -4.71 -24.08 -9.82
N PHE A 62 -3.52 -24.29 -9.25
CA PHE A 62 -2.75 -23.26 -8.54
C PHE A 62 -2.65 -21.93 -9.31
N GLY A 63 -2.41 -21.98 -10.62
CA GLY A 63 -2.31 -20.78 -11.46
C GLY A 63 -3.61 -19.98 -11.50
N VAL A 64 -4.77 -20.64 -11.56
CA VAL A 64 -6.09 -19.97 -11.61
C VAL A 64 -6.41 -19.33 -10.25
N ALA A 65 -6.12 -20.03 -9.16
CA ALA A 65 -6.28 -19.50 -7.81
C ALA A 65 -5.44 -18.23 -7.59
N GLN A 66 -4.21 -18.21 -8.08
CA GLN A 66 -3.32 -17.05 -7.95
C GLN A 66 -3.77 -15.85 -8.78
N VAL A 67 -4.31 -16.09 -9.98
CA VAL A 67 -4.91 -15.03 -10.81
C VAL A 67 -6.15 -14.45 -10.13
N LEU A 68 -7.00 -15.30 -9.56
CA LEU A 68 -8.17 -14.85 -8.79
C LEU A 68 -7.78 -13.98 -7.60
N ALA A 69 -6.77 -14.40 -6.84
CA ALA A 69 -6.23 -13.62 -5.73
C ALA A 69 -5.72 -12.24 -6.20
N GLY A 70 -5.01 -12.21 -7.33
CA GLY A 70 -4.53 -10.98 -7.96
C GLY A 70 -5.68 -10.04 -8.37
N LEU A 71 -6.71 -10.56 -9.03
CA LEU A 71 -7.89 -9.78 -9.44
C LEU A 71 -8.61 -9.16 -8.25
N VAL A 72 -8.85 -9.96 -7.21
CA VAL A 72 -9.51 -9.49 -5.98
C VAL A 72 -8.66 -8.44 -5.26
N PHE A 73 -7.33 -8.61 -5.25
CA PHE A 73 -6.43 -7.61 -4.70
C PHE A 73 -6.44 -6.31 -5.51
N THR A 74 -6.51 -6.37 -6.84
CA THR A 74 -6.64 -5.18 -7.71
C THR A 74 -7.93 -4.41 -7.43
N VAL A 75 -9.04 -5.11 -7.14
CA VAL A 75 -10.27 -4.44 -6.70
C VAL A 75 -10.04 -3.70 -5.37
N GLY A 76 -9.31 -4.31 -4.44
CA GLY A 76 -8.88 -3.65 -3.20
C GLY A 76 -8.06 -2.37 -3.44
N LEU A 77 -7.15 -2.39 -4.41
CA LEU A 77 -6.40 -1.20 -4.83
C LEU A 77 -7.28 -0.13 -5.49
N ALA A 78 -8.28 -0.54 -6.29
CA ALA A 78 -9.22 0.39 -6.92
C ALA A 78 -10.05 1.17 -5.89
N LEU A 79 -10.42 0.53 -4.77
CA LEU A 79 -11.11 1.21 -3.66
C LEU A 79 -10.28 2.35 -3.05
N VAL A 80 -8.96 2.17 -2.94
CA VAL A 80 -8.02 3.22 -2.47
C VAL A 80 -8.05 4.41 -3.43
N LEU A 81 -8.02 4.13 -4.74
CA LEU A 81 -7.98 5.16 -5.77
C LEU A 81 -9.26 5.99 -5.79
N ILE A 82 -10.42 5.34 -5.73
CA ILE A 82 -11.73 6.01 -5.73
C ILE A 82 -11.94 6.83 -4.45
N ALA A 83 -11.47 6.32 -3.31
CA ALA A 83 -11.53 7.04 -2.05
C ALA A 83 -10.58 8.25 -1.99
N GLY A 84 -9.66 8.38 -2.96
CA GLY A 84 -8.67 9.46 -2.98
C GLY A 84 -7.69 9.40 -1.80
N ALA A 85 -7.44 8.20 -1.26
CA ALA A 85 -6.60 8.04 -0.09
C ALA A 85 -5.12 8.28 -0.42
N GLU A 86 -4.39 8.88 0.53
CA GLU A 86 -2.97 9.21 0.40
C GLU A 86 -2.14 7.95 0.69
N LEU A 87 -1.82 7.18 -0.34
CA LEU A 87 -0.96 6.00 -0.21
C LEU A 87 0.52 6.37 -0.36
N PHE A 88 1.37 5.77 0.47
CA PHE A 88 2.81 6.00 0.43
C PHE A 88 3.40 5.80 -0.98
N THR A 89 3.00 4.72 -1.67
CA THR A 89 3.48 4.42 -3.03
C THR A 89 3.09 5.48 -4.06
N GLY A 90 1.94 6.14 -3.89
CA GLY A 90 1.54 7.28 -4.73
C GLY A 90 2.36 8.54 -4.44
N ASN A 91 2.70 8.77 -3.17
CA ASN A 91 3.47 9.95 -2.76
C ASN A 91 4.97 9.83 -3.05
N THR A 92 5.48 8.62 -3.28
CA THR A 92 6.83 8.41 -3.81
C THR A 92 7.05 9.09 -5.18
N LEU A 93 5.99 9.32 -5.96
CA LEU A 93 6.06 10.05 -7.23
C LEU A 93 6.53 11.51 -7.05
N MET A 94 6.48 12.06 -5.83
CA MET A 94 7.10 13.37 -5.49
C MET A 94 8.60 13.42 -5.79
N ALA A 95 9.26 12.28 -6.03
CA ALA A 95 10.64 12.23 -6.52
C ALA A 95 10.82 12.92 -7.89
N GLY A 96 9.81 12.91 -8.75
CA GLY A 96 9.82 13.61 -10.05
C GLY A 96 9.98 15.14 -9.91
N PRO A 97 9.05 15.85 -9.23
CA PRO A 97 9.19 17.29 -9.00
C PRO A 97 10.37 17.65 -8.11
N LEU A 98 10.85 16.72 -7.26
CA LEU A 98 12.10 16.90 -6.52
C LEU A 98 13.33 16.91 -7.45
N ALA A 99 13.42 15.98 -8.40
CA ALA A 99 14.48 15.94 -9.42
C ALA A 99 14.40 17.15 -10.37
N ALA A 100 13.20 17.65 -10.65
CA ALA A 100 12.97 18.87 -11.41
C ALA A 100 13.21 20.17 -10.59
N GLY A 101 13.57 20.08 -9.31
CA GLY A 101 13.85 21.24 -8.45
C GLY A 101 12.61 22.06 -8.04
N ARG A 102 11.40 21.56 -8.30
CA ARG A 102 10.12 22.23 -8.02
C ARG A 102 9.63 22.03 -6.57
N LEU A 103 10.11 20.97 -5.92
CA LEU A 103 9.72 20.61 -4.55
C LEU A 103 10.93 20.56 -3.60
N LYS A 104 10.80 21.08 -2.39
CA LYS A 104 11.85 20.96 -1.36
C LYS A 104 11.90 19.53 -0.82
N ALA A 105 13.11 18.96 -0.75
CA ALA A 105 13.38 17.65 -0.19
C ALA A 105 12.81 17.47 1.24
N SER A 106 12.85 18.52 2.06
CA SER A 106 12.32 18.51 3.43
C SER A 106 10.80 18.40 3.50
N SER A 107 10.07 18.96 2.52
CA SER A 107 8.61 18.86 2.46
C SER A 107 8.20 17.46 2.01
N ALA A 108 8.89 16.93 1.00
CA ALA A 108 8.67 15.58 0.49
C ALA A 108 8.92 14.51 1.57
N SER A 109 10.05 14.59 2.28
CA SER A 109 10.39 13.60 3.31
C SER A 109 9.45 13.65 4.52
N ARG A 110 8.96 14.84 4.91
CA ARG A 110 7.93 14.98 5.95
C ARG A 110 6.61 14.33 5.54
N ALA A 111 6.12 14.62 4.33
CA ALA A 111 4.88 14.05 3.82
C ALA A 111 4.97 12.53 3.70
N LEU A 112 6.07 12.02 3.12
CA LEU A 112 6.35 10.58 3.02
C LEU A 112 6.41 9.91 4.39
N GLY A 113 7.09 10.52 5.36
CA GLY A 113 7.19 9.98 6.72
C GLY A 113 5.83 9.87 7.41
N ILE A 114 5.00 10.93 7.33
CA ILE A 114 3.67 10.95 7.94
C ILE A 114 2.76 9.90 7.30
N VAL A 115 2.72 9.85 5.96
CA VAL A 115 1.87 8.92 5.23
C VAL A 115 2.30 7.47 5.44
N TYR A 116 3.62 7.19 5.46
CA TYR A 116 4.15 5.87 5.74
C TYR A 116 3.70 5.32 7.11
N ILE A 117 3.83 6.14 8.17
CA ILE A 117 3.40 5.73 9.51
C ILE A 117 1.88 5.57 9.56
N SER A 118 1.13 6.43 8.89
CA SER A 118 -0.34 6.41 8.89
C SER A 118 -0.88 5.17 8.16
N ASP A 119 -0.32 4.81 7.01
CA ASP A 119 -0.62 3.59 6.25
C ASP A 119 -0.31 2.34 7.07
N PHE A 120 0.84 2.33 7.75
CA PHE A 120 1.20 1.24 8.65
C PHE A 120 0.19 1.10 9.81
N VAL A 121 -0.18 2.19 10.45
CA VAL A 121 -1.21 2.19 11.52
C VAL A 121 -2.55 1.69 10.99
N GLY A 122 -2.99 2.15 9.81
CA GLY A 122 -4.22 1.69 9.18
C GLY A 122 -4.24 0.18 8.94
N SER A 123 -3.14 -0.38 8.44
CA SER A 123 -3.01 -1.82 8.23
C SER A 123 -3.05 -2.61 9.55
N LEU A 124 -2.45 -2.09 10.62
CA LEU A 124 -2.48 -2.70 11.96
C LEU A 124 -3.87 -2.65 12.59
N LEU A 125 -4.59 -1.54 12.42
CA LEU A 125 -5.96 -1.40 12.89
C LEU A 125 -6.85 -2.46 12.25
N LEU A 126 -6.79 -2.61 10.92
CA LEU A 126 -7.53 -3.66 10.24
C LEU A 126 -7.10 -5.05 10.73
N ALA A 127 -5.80 -5.32 10.84
CA ALA A 127 -5.32 -6.61 11.34
C ALA A 127 -5.87 -6.92 12.74
N GLY A 128 -5.91 -5.93 13.63
CA GLY A 128 -6.51 -6.05 14.96
C GLY A 128 -8.01 -6.39 14.89
N VAL A 129 -8.77 -5.68 14.06
CA VAL A 129 -10.21 -5.96 13.85
C VAL A 129 -10.43 -7.38 13.32
N VAL A 130 -9.65 -7.81 12.33
CA VAL A 130 -9.76 -9.15 11.73
C VAL A 130 -9.40 -10.26 12.73
N LEU A 131 -8.40 -10.02 13.59
CA LEU A 131 -8.04 -10.94 14.68
C LEU A 131 -9.15 -11.05 15.72
N LEU A 132 -9.75 -9.92 16.13
CA LEU A 132 -10.89 -9.91 17.06
C LEU A 132 -12.15 -10.54 16.45
N ALA A 133 -12.39 -10.33 15.16
CA ALA A 133 -13.51 -10.91 14.43
C ALA A 133 -13.37 -12.43 14.23
N GLY A 134 -12.16 -12.99 14.39
CA GLY A 134 -11.94 -14.43 14.27
C GLY A 134 -12.04 -14.96 12.84
N VAL A 135 -11.87 -14.10 11.81
CA VAL A 135 -11.94 -14.50 10.39
C VAL A 135 -10.92 -15.58 10.04
N HIS A 136 -9.81 -15.65 10.77
CA HIS A 136 -8.79 -16.68 10.62
C HIS A 136 -9.22 -18.07 11.11
N GLU A 137 -10.28 -18.14 11.91
CA GLU A 137 -10.84 -19.39 12.46
C GLU A 137 -12.07 -19.86 11.68
N ALA A 138 -12.60 -19.06 10.73
CA ALA A 138 -13.86 -19.35 10.03
C ALA A 138 -13.83 -20.62 9.16
N GLY A 139 -12.67 -21.24 8.94
CA GLY A 139 -12.50 -22.48 8.18
C GLY A 139 -12.13 -23.71 9.00
N LEU A 140 -12.02 -23.60 10.33
CA LEU A 140 -11.67 -24.71 11.22
C LEU A 140 -12.59 -24.65 12.44
N ASP A 141 -13.34 -25.72 12.74
CA ASP A 141 -14.05 -25.90 14.01
C ASP A 141 -13.06 -26.09 15.19
N VAL A 142 -12.17 -25.12 15.40
CA VAL A 142 -11.08 -25.17 16.38
C VAL A 142 -11.40 -24.25 17.56
N PRO A 143 -11.41 -24.77 18.80
CA PRO A 143 -11.65 -23.96 20.00
C PRO A 143 -10.61 -22.83 20.14
N ARG A 144 -11.11 -21.63 20.47
CA ARG A 144 -10.35 -20.36 20.64
C ARG A 144 -9.09 -20.44 21.53
N SER A 145 -8.95 -21.47 22.36
CA SER A 145 -7.83 -21.63 23.30
C SER A 145 -6.51 -22.11 22.66
N ILE A 146 -6.55 -22.75 21.48
CA ILE A 146 -5.37 -23.42 20.90
C ILE A 146 -4.70 -22.57 19.80
N SER A 147 -5.47 -21.80 19.04
CA SER A 147 -4.98 -21.11 17.84
C SER A 147 -4.14 -19.85 18.17
N ALA A 148 -4.47 -19.13 19.26
CA ALA A 148 -3.75 -17.94 19.70
C ALA A 148 -2.24 -18.21 19.97
N ARG A 149 -1.89 -19.44 20.40
CA ARG A 149 -0.49 -19.83 20.65
C ARG A 149 0.27 -20.22 19.38
N ARG A 150 -0.38 -20.80 18.36
CA ARG A 150 0.33 -21.36 17.20
C ARG A 150 0.72 -20.29 16.18
N SER A 151 -0.06 -19.22 16.08
CA SER A 151 0.17 -18.09 15.17
C SER A 151 1.38 -17.23 15.57
N LEU A 152 1.62 -17.06 16.88
CA LEU A 152 2.75 -16.28 17.41
C LEU A 152 4.07 -17.07 17.42
N THR A 153 4.03 -18.38 17.63
CA THR A 153 5.25 -19.21 17.76
C THR A 153 5.94 -19.50 16.42
N ASN A 154 5.22 -19.64 15.29
CA ASN A 154 5.86 -20.08 14.04
C ASN A 154 6.17 -18.97 13.01
N ARG A 155 5.52 -17.79 13.10
CA ARG A 155 5.80 -16.66 12.19
C ARG A 155 6.88 -15.70 12.70
N SER A 156 7.09 -15.61 14.01
CA SER A 156 8.13 -14.76 14.62
C SER A 156 9.55 -15.29 14.36
N ALA A 157 9.75 -16.62 14.39
CA ALA A 157 11.07 -17.23 14.17
C ALA A 157 11.58 -17.09 12.72
N ARG A 158 10.68 -17.08 11.72
CA ARG A 158 11.06 -16.90 10.29
C ARG A 158 11.16 -15.44 9.87
N ARG A 159 10.38 -14.52 10.46
CA ARG A 159 10.41 -13.09 10.11
C ARG A 159 11.62 -12.36 10.71
N SER A 160 12.13 -12.82 11.85
CA SER A 160 13.28 -12.19 12.52
C SER A 160 14.62 -12.32 11.77
N ARG A 161 14.79 -13.34 10.91
CA ARG A 161 16.01 -13.50 10.10
C ARG A 161 15.91 -12.91 8.68
N ALA A 162 14.71 -12.55 8.23
CA ALA A 162 14.49 -11.87 6.95
C ALA A 162 14.37 -10.33 7.10
N ALA A 163 14.25 -9.83 8.34
CA ALA A 163 13.94 -8.44 8.64
C ALA A 163 15.16 -7.50 8.78
N SER A 164 16.39 -7.99 8.72
CA SER A 164 17.58 -7.12 8.81
C SER A 164 18.26 -7.00 7.44
N LEU A 165 18.09 -5.81 6.84
CA LEU A 165 18.76 -5.23 5.67
C LEU A 165 18.09 -5.30 4.27
N PRO A 166 17.59 -6.42 3.71
CA PRO A 166 17.18 -6.42 2.30
C PRO A 166 15.83 -5.73 2.07
N THR A 167 14.89 -5.78 3.03
CA THR A 167 13.56 -5.16 2.88
C THR A 167 13.59 -3.64 3.01
N PHE A 168 14.45 -3.10 3.90
CA PHE A 168 14.67 -1.65 4.01
C PHE A 168 15.34 -1.10 2.74
N SER A 169 16.32 -1.84 2.20
CA SER A 169 16.98 -1.50 0.94
C SER A 169 16.00 -1.51 -0.23
N SER A 170 15.15 -2.55 -0.38
CA SER A 170 14.18 -2.59 -1.48
C SER A 170 13.08 -1.53 -1.37
N VAL A 171 12.63 -1.14 -0.17
CA VAL A 171 11.62 -0.07 0.00
C VAL A 171 12.23 1.32 -0.27
N LEU A 172 13.49 1.56 0.10
CA LEU A 172 14.21 2.78 -0.26
C LEU A 172 14.60 2.83 -1.75
N LEU A 173 14.97 1.69 -2.34
CA LEU A 173 15.39 1.60 -3.75
C LEU A 173 14.21 1.63 -4.72
N CYS A 174 13.01 1.20 -4.31
CA CYS A 174 11.84 1.23 -5.18
C CYS A 174 11.27 2.66 -5.33
N GLY A 175 11.70 3.61 -4.49
CA GLY A 175 11.23 5.00 -4.51
C GLY A 175 12.26 6.08 -4.76
N TRP A 176 13.54 5.73 -4.83
CA TRP A 176 14.60 6.70 -5.11
C TRP A 176 15.03 6.59 -6.58
N PRO A 177 14.88 7.64 -7.41
CA PRO A 177 15.63 7.70 -8.64
C PRO A 177 17.11 7.77 -8.27
N THR A 178 17.82 6.64 -8.38
CA THR A 178 19.28 6.63 -8.36
C THR A 178 19.75 7.70 -9.36
N PRO A 179 20.51 8.72 -8.91
CA PRO A 179 21.02 9.71 -9.82
C PRO A 179 21.94 9.00 -10.81
N ALA A 180 21.51 8.94 -12.07
CA ALA A 180 22.36 8.56 -13.19
C ALA A 180 23.47 9.60 -13.29
N GLY A 181 24.59 9.32 -12.63
CA GLY A 181 25.78 10.14 -12.63
C GLY A 181 26.74 9.69 -13.73
N ARG A 182 26.92 10.60 -14.68
CA ARG A 182 27.97 10.74 -15.72
C ARG A 182 27.92 9.82 -16.94
#